data_AF-A0A975GQM5-F1
#
_entry.id   AF-A0A975GQM5-F1
#
_cell.length_a   1.000
_cell.length_b   1.000
_cell.length_c   1.000
_cell.angle_alpha   90.00
_cell.angle_beta   90.00
_cell.angle_gamma   90.00
#
_symmetry.space_group_name_H-M   'P 1'
#
loop_
_entity.id
_entity.type
_entity.pdbx_description
1 polymer ?
#
loop_
_entity_poly.entity_id
_entity_poly.type
_entity_poly.pdbx_seq_one_letter_code
_entity_poly.pdbx_strand_id
1 'polypeptide(L)' 'MLARHPICGPLTKGGSALLARQYDLEPEAGYVDECRFCYLVRRALTDRLPEYLGPRQVYGFEE' A
#
# COMPACT_ATOMS: atom_id res chain seq x y z
N MET A 1 -17.07 8.98 -15.47
CA MET A 1 -15.90 8.11 -15.25
C MET A 1 -15.44 8.31 -13.82
N LEU A 2 -15.67 7.39 -12.89
CA LEU A 2 -15.00 7.48 -11.60
C LEU A 2 -13.51 7.32 -11.86
N ALA A 3 -12.74 8.36 -11.57
CA ALA A 3 -11.28 8.24 -11.46
C ALA A 3 -11.00 7.03 -10.57
N ARG A 4 -10.30 6.02 -11.11
CA ARG A 4 -10.06 4.78 -10.38
C ARG A 4 -9.16 5.12 -9.20
N HIS A 5 -9.71 4.99 -7.98
CA HIS A 5 -9.00 5.34 -6.74
C HIS A 5 -7.60 4.68 -6.72
N PRO A 6 -6.52 5.43 -6.41
CA PRO A 6 -5.14 4.97 -6.55
C PRO A 6 -4.81 3.72 -5.71
N ILE A 7 -5.46 3.57 -4.55
CA ILE A 7 -5.32 2.38 -3.69
C ILE A 7 -6.44 1.34 -3.88
N CYS A 8 -7.72 1.73 -3.76
CA CYS A 8 -8.83 0.77 -3.85
C CYS A 8 -8.94 0.13 -5.25
N GLY A 9 -8.59 0.85 -6.32
CA GLY A 9 -8.64 0.34 -7.68
C GLY A 9 -7.71 -0.85 -7.94
N PRO A 10 -6.44 -0.78 -7.51
CA PRO A 10 -5.52 -1.93 -7.56
C PRO A 10 -5.89 -3.04 -6.59
N LEU A 11 -6.24 -2.70 -5.33
CA LEU A 11 -6.61 -3.69 -4.32
C LEU A 11 -7.79 -4.56 -4.75
N THR A 12 -8.84 -3.96 -5.32
CA THR A 12 -10.02 -4.68 -5.81
C THR A 12 -9.74 -5.54 -7.04
N LYS A 13 -8.73 -5.20 -7.85
CA LYS A 13 -8.40 -5.94 -9.08
C LYS A 13 -7.40 -7.07 -8.88
N GLY A 14 -6.45 -6.91 -7.97
CA GLY A 14 -5.36 -7.87 -7.81
C GLY A 14 -4.65 -7.77 -6.47
N GLY A 15 -5.31 -7.20 -5.46
CA GLY A 15 -4.80 -7.10 -4.10
C GLY A 15 -3.51 -6.28 -3.98
N SER A 16 -2.79 -6.53 -2.89
CA SER A 16 -1.54 -5.84 -2.54
C SER A 16 -0.41 -6.12 -3.54
N ALA A 17 -0.45 -7.25 -4.24
CA ALA A 17 0.54 -7.59 -5.26
C ALA A 17 0.40 -6.68 -6.49
N LEU A 18 -0.83 -6.41 -6.93
CA LEU A 18 -1.05 -5.44 -8.01
C LEU A 18 -0.73 -4.02 -7.57
N LEU A 19 -1.07 -3.66 -6.34
CA LEU A 19 -0.71 -2.35 -5.78
C LEU A 19 0.82 -2.15 -5.73
N ALA A 20 1.56 -3.14 -5.24
CA ALA A 20 3.02 -3.10 -5.19
C ALA A 20 3.64 -2.94 -6.58
N ARG A 21 3.17 -3.73 -7.56
CA ARG A 21 3.65 -3.66 -8.96
C ARG A 21 3.39 -2.30 -9.60
N GLN A 22 2.26 -1.66 -9.31
CA GLN A 22 1.93 -0.35 -9.89
C GLN A 22 2.78 0.80 -9.35
N TYR A 23 3.36 0.64 -8.16
CA TYR A 23 4.20 1.64 -7.52
C TYR A 23 5.66 1.22 -7.44
N ASP A 24 6.05 0.19 -8.20
CA ASP A 24 7.41 -0.37 -8.28
C ASP A 24 8.01 -0.66 -6.90
N LEU A 25 7.21 -1.26 -6.02
CA LEU A 25 7.64 -1.66 -4.68
C LEU A 25 8.15 -3.10 -4.71
N GLU A 26 9.42 -3.29 -4.38
CA GLU A 26 9.99 -4.62 -4.22
C GLU A 26 9.53 -5.25 -2.91
N PRO A 27 8.95 -6.46 -2.96
CA PRO A 27 8.68 -7.20 -1.74
C PRO A 27 10.00 -7.60 -1.06
N GLU A 28 10.28 -7.10 0.15
CA GLU A 28 11.34 -7.65 1.01
C GLU A 28 11.28 -9.19 1.08
N ALA A 29 12.41 -9.86 0.93
CA ALA A 29 12.47 -11.31 0.97
C ALA A 29 12.11 -11.83 2.37
N GLY A 30 11.04 -12.65 2.47
CA GLY A 30 10.65 -13.31 3.73
C GLY A 30 9.18 -13.16 4.15
N TYR A 31 8.26 -12.83 3.23
CA TYR A 31 6.84 -12.75 3.59
C TYR A 31 6.22 -14.11 3.81
N VAL A 32 5.82 -14.35 5.06
CA VAL A 32 5.12 -15.55 5.50
C VAL A 32 3.59 -15.34 5.48
N ASP A 33 3.07 -14.11 5.32
CA ASP A 33 1.62 -13.83 5.34
C ASP A 33 1.17 -12.63 4.48
N GLU A 34 0.04 -12.78 3.79
CA GLU A 34 -0.60 -11.80 2.88
C GLU A 34 -1.00 -10.48 3.57
N CYS A 35 -1.42 -10.55 4.84
CA CYS A 35 -1.84 -9.36 5.59
C CYS A 35 -0.64 -8.46 5.90
N ARG A 36 0.52 -9.06 6.22
CA ARG A 36 1.76 -8.32 6.46
C ARG A 36 2.25 -7.62 5.20
N PHE A 37 2.13 -8.28 4.05
CA PHE A 37 2.49 -7.67 2.77
C PHE A 37 1.60 -6.47 2.43
N CYS A 38 0.28 -6.58 2.64
CA CYS A 38 -0.65 -5.46 2.47
C CYS A 38 -0.27 -4.23 3.33
N TYR A 39 0.05 -4.45 4.60
CA TYR A 39 0.48 -3.39 5.50
C TYR A 39 1.74 -2.69 5.00
N LEU A 40 2.77 -3.44 4.58
CA LEU A 40 4.05 -2.88 4.15
C LEU A 40 3.94 -2.09 2.85
N VAL A 41 3.19 -2.61 1.88
CA VAL A 41 2.90 -1.89 0.62
C VAL A 41 2.23 -0.55 0.93
N ARG A 42 1.22 -0.53 1.81
CA ARG A 42 0.54 0.71 2.20
C ARG A 42 1.45 1.65 2.98
N ARG A 43 2.26 1.14 3.92
CA ARG A 43 3.25 1.92 4.68
C ARG A 43 4.27 2.61 3.78
N ALA A 44 4.78 1.90 2.76
CA ALA A 44 5.72 2.46 1.79
C ALA A 44 5.11 3.57 0.91
N LEU A 45 3.78 3.58 0.77
CA LEU A 45 3.06 4.59 0.00
C LEU A 45 2.61 5.79 0.84
N THR A 46 2.78 5.77 2.16
CA THR A 46 2.33 6.87 3.04
C THR A 46 2.94 8.22 2.67
N ASP A 47 4.20 8.27 2.21
CA ASP A 47 4.85 9.50 1.73
C ASP A 47 4.34 9.95 0.35
N ARG A 48 3.92 9.01 -0.50
CA ARG A 48 3.48 9.27 -1.88
C ARG A 48 1.99 9.61 -1.97
N LEU A 49 1.18 9.06 -1.06
CA LEU A 49 -0.28 9.17 -1.03
C LEU A 49 -0.78 9.56 0.37
N PRO A 50 -0.27 10.66 0.97
CA PRO A 50 -0.61 11.04 2.34
C PRO A 50 -2.10 11.40 2.50
N GLU A 51 -2.75 11.86 1.44
CA GLU A 51 -4.19 12.17 1.40
C GLU A 51 -5.08 10.93 1.57
N TYR A 52 -4.57 9.74 1.24
CA TYR A 52 -5.30 8.47 1.31
C TYR A 52 -4.78 7.53 2.41
N LEU A 53 -3.51 7.68 2.83
CA LEU A 53 -2.80 6.78 3.73
C LEU A 53 -2.30 7.48 5.00
N GLY A 54 -3.10 8.41 5.53
CA GLY A 54 -2.93 8.97 6.86
C GLY A 54 -3.87 8.34 7.90
N PRO A 55 -3.66 8.62 9.20
CA PRO A 55 -2.50 9.29 9.80
C PRO A 55 -1.22 8.42 9.74
N ARG A 56 -0.03 9.04 9.71
CA ARG A 56 1.26 8.32 9.65
C ARG A 56 1.44 7.38 10.86
N GLN A 57 0.88 7.76 12.00
CA GLN A 57 0.90 7.02 13.26
C GLN A 57 0.29 5.62 13.13
N VAL A 58 -0.68 5.42 12.23
CA VAL A 58 -1.27 4.09 11.93
C VAL A 58 -0.23 3.13 11.34
N TYR A 59 0.81 3.66 10.72
CA TYR A 59 1.92 2.91 10.15
C TYR A 59 3.18 2.93 11.02
N GLY A 60 3.05 3.30 12.30
CA GLY A 60 4.13 3.26 13.28
C GLY A 60 5.22 4.31 13.06
N PHE A 61 4.93 5.40 12.35
CA PHE A 61 5.79 6.57 12.34
C PHE A 61 5.54 7.40 13.61
N GLU A 62 6.59 7.74 14.33
CA GLU A 62 6.55 8.70 15.44
C GLU A 62 6.45 10.14 14.89
N GLU A 63 5.90 11.05 15.68
CA GLU A 63 5.62 12.45 15.31
C GLU A 63 6.87 13.34 15.35
#